data_AF-A0A4C1V154-F1
#
_entry.id   AF-A0A4C1V154-F1
#
_cell.length_a   1.000
_cell.length_b   1.000
_cell.length_c   1.000
_cell.angle_alpha   90.00
_cell.angle_beta   90.00
_cell.angle_gamma   90.00
#
_symmetry.space_group_name_H-M   'P 1'
#
loop_
_entity.id
_entity.type
_entity.pdbx_description
1 polymer ?
#
loop_
_entity_poly.entity_id
_entity_poly.type
_entity_poly.pdbx_seq_one_letter_code
_entity_poly.pdbx_strand_id
1 'polypeptide(L)'
;MRCLIRLNSPSDESSTRPLRGYSDASKPTRRHHANRRQRRAFSTCGNMSPNVNKSWVSEEKNEYNEGADTSTTATAPRKYEILYMNVLVYLYGYIAALYGLYLCFTSAKWQTIVFGCISANASGLGITAGAHRLWTHRSYKAKLPLRLILLVLNSLACQNSIIDWVRKHRLHHKYSDTDADPHNASRGFFFSHVGWLW
;
A
#
# COMPACT_ATOMS: atom_id res chain seq x y z
N MET A 1 -17.05 -21.31 -11.61
CA MET A 1 -17.31 -21.96 -10.31
C MET A 1 -17.42 -20.88 -9.24
N ARG A 2 -18.64 -20.54 -8.81
CA ARG A 2 -18.94 -19.54 -7.78
C ARG A 2 -19.10 -20.28 -6.44
N CYS A 3 -18.30 -19.94 -5.43
CA CYS A 3 -18.46 -20.47 -4.08
C CYS A 3 -19.32 -19.49 -3.27
N LEU A 4 -20.55 -19.90 -2.98
CA LEU A 4 -21.53 -19.21 -2.14
C LEU A 4 -21.20 -19.47 -0.66
N ILE A 5 -20.99 -18.42 0.13
CA ILE A 5 -20.93 -18.52 1.59
C ILE A 5 -22.36 -18.44 2.12
N ARG A 6 -22.82 -19.57 2.67
CA ARG A 6 -24.09 -19.78 3.36
C ARG A 6 -23.94 -19.25 4.79
N LEU A 7 -24.64 -18.16 5.13
CA LEU A 7 -24.76 -17.69 6.51
C LEU A 7 -26.00 -18.32 7.16
N ASN A 8 -25.79 -18.89 8.35
CA ASN A 8 -26.78 -19.59 9.14
C ASN A 8 -27.45 -18.60 10.10
N SER A 9 -28.79 -18.54 10.08
CA SER A 9 -29.62 -17.71 10.96
C SER A 9 -30.08 -18.54 12.17
N PRO A 10 -30.32 -17.92 13.34
CA PRO A 10 -31.31 -18.40 14.29
C PRO A 10 -32.57 -17.53 14.30
N SER A 11 -33.69 -18.22 14.47
CA SER A 11 -35.09 -17.78 14.54
C SER A 11 -35.41 -16.86 15.71
N ASP A 12 -36.32 -15.90 15.49
CA ASP A 12 -37.49 -15.71 16.38
C ASP A 12 -38.60 -14.89 15.69
N GLU A 13 -39.82 -15.15 16.14
CA GLU A 13 -41.07 -15.10 15.41
C GLU A 13 -41.97 -13.90 15.83
N SER A 14 -42.82 -13.47 14.88
CA SER A 14 -44.09 -12.73 15.06
C SER A 14 -44.10 -11.24 15.46
N SER A 15 -44.56 -10.39 14.53
CA SER A 15 -45.71 -9.49 14.71
C SER A 15 -46.02 -8.73 13.42
N THR A 16 -47.29 -8.39 13.21
CA THR A 16 -48.01 -8.26 11.93
C THR A 16 -48.31 -6.83 11.47
N ARG A 17 -48.13 -6.56 10.15
CA ARG A 17 -48.87 -5.62 9.23
C ARG A 17 -48.88 -4.09 9.51
N PRO A 18 -49.31 -3.22 8.56
CA PRO A 18 -49.08 -3.17 7.10
C PRO A 18 -48.62 -1.78 6.58
N LEU A 19 -48.38 -1.72 5.27
CA LEU A 19 -47.93 -0.58 4.44
C LEU A 19 -48.90 0.64 4.46
N ARG A 20 -48.33 1.85 4.45
CA ARG A 20 -49.04 3.09 4.06
C ARG A 20 -48.04 4.04 3.36
N GLY A 21 -48.39 4.47 2.16
CA GLY A 21 -47.57 5.36 1.34
C GLY A 21 -47.93 6.85 1.43
N TYR A 22 -47.23 7.60 0.56
CA TYR A 22 -47.57 8.86 -0.10
C TYR A 22 -46.83 10.17 0.30
N SER A 23 -46.46 10.90 -0.76
CA SER A 23 -46.14 12.34 -0.95
C SER A 23 -44.86 12.97 -0.36
N ASP A 24 -43.87 13.15 -1.25
CA ASP A 24 -43.43 14.43 -1.85
C ASP A 24 -43.53 15.74 -1.04
N ALA A 25 -42.40 16.45 -0.87
CA ALA A 25 -42.29 17.94 -0.87
C ALA A 25 -40.85 18.46 -0.59
N SER A 26 -40.29 19.14 -1.59
CA SER A 26 -39.49 20.39 -1.54
C SER A 26 -38.34 20.62 -0.53
N LYS A 27 -37.14 20.89 -1.10
CA LYS A 27 -36.01 21.61 -0.44
C LYS A 27 -36.38 23.09 -0.18
N PRO A 28 -35.72 23.82 0.74
CA PRO A 28 -34.55 24.62 0.33
C PRO A 28 -33.45 24.83 1.40
N THR A 29 -32.48 25.64 1.01
CA THR A 29 -31.08 25.82 1.44
C THR A 29 -30.81 26.92 2.49
N ARG A 30 -29.70 26.74 3.25
CA ARG A 30 -28.69 27.75 3.71
C ARG A 30 -29.08 28.83 4.75
N ARG A 31 -28.32 28.94 5.86
CA ARG A 31 -27.42 30.08 6.20
C ARG A 31 -26.81 30.00 7.61
N HIS A 32 -25.58 30.50 7.68
CA HIS A 32 -24.73 30.78 8.86
C HIS A 32 -25.38 31.75 9.87
N HIS A 33 -25.06 31.59 11.16
CA HIS A 33 -24.85 32.72 12.07
C HIS A 33 -23.83 32.37 13.17
N ALA A 34 -22.94 33.32 13.44
CA ALA A 34 -21.85 33.25 14.39
C ALA A 34 -22.16 34.05 15.67
N ASN A 35 -21.60 33.56 16.79
CA ASN A 35 -20.99 34.30 17.90
C ASN A 35 -21.85 35.20 18.81
N ARG A 36 -21.88 34.92 20.13
CA ARG A 36 -21.47 35.85 21.20
C ARG A 36 -21.60 35.30 22.62
N ARG A 37 -20.58 35.63 23.42
CA ARG A 37 -20.59 35.92 24.88
C ARG A 37 -20.67 34.74 25.85
N GLN A 38 -19.52 34.43 26.46
CA GLN A 38 -19.32 34.64 27.89
C GLN A 38 -17.81 34.67 28.22
N ARG A 39 -17.33 35.86 28.60
CA ARG A 39 -16.06 36.10 29.30
C ARG A 39 -16.34 37.11 30.41
N ARG A 40 -15.67 36.88 31.55
CA ARG A 40 -15.53 37.64 32.82
C ARG A 40 -16.08 36.77 33.96
N ALA A 41 -15.32 36.44 35.01
CA ALA A 41 -14.39 37.29 35.73
C ALA A 41 -13.04 36.62 36.06
N PHE A 42 -12.03 37.47 36.21
CA PHE A 42 -10.67 37.19 36.65
C PHE A 42 -10.49 37.93 37.97
N SER A 43 -10.14 37.25 39.07
CA SER A 43 -9.55 37.87 40.26
C SER A 43 -9.08 36.79 41.26
N THR A 44 -7.78 36.49 41.24
CA THR A 44 -6.82 36.54 42.37
C THR A 44 -5.66 35.59 42.14
N CYS A 45 -4.47 36.14 42.31
CA CYS A 45 -3.17 35.51 42.12
C CYS A 45 -2.92 34.50 43.24
N GLY A 46 -2.60 33.26 42.87
CA GLY A 46 -1.97 32.28 43.75
C GLY A 46 -0.82 31.64 42.99
N ASN A 47 0.40 32.07 43.29
CA ASN A 47 1.62 31.47 42.76
C ASN A 47 1.74 30.03 43.27
N MET A 48 1.42 29.06 42.43
CA MET A 48 1.77 27.66 42.66
C MET A 48 2.74 27.23 41.55
N SER A 49 4.03 27.27 41.85
CA SER A 49 5.06 26.70 40.99
C SER A 49 4.90 25.18 41.00
N PRO A 50 4.70 24.49 39.87
CA PRO A 50 4.79 23.04 39.86
C PRO A 50 6.28 22.68 39.96
N ASN A 51 6.69 22.20 41.13
CA ASN A 51 7.97 21.56 41.31
C ASN A 51 7.95 20.23 40.54
N VAL A 52 8.23 20.30 39.23
CA VAL A 52 8.47 19.12 38.40
C VAL A 52 9.85 18.61 38.77
N ASN A 53 9.86 17.59 39.62
CA ASN A 53 11.01 16.78 39.94
C ASN A 53 11.60 16.18 38.65
N LYS A 54 12.74 16.72 38.21
CA LYS A 54 13.44 16.31 36.98
C LYS A 54 14.01 14.89 37.03
N SER A 55 13.89 14.17 38.15
CA SER A 55 14.41 12.81 38.36
C SER A 55 13.64 11.74 37.58
N TRP A 56 12.30 11.80 37.56
CA TRP A 56 11.48 10.79 36.87
C TRP A 56 11.60 10.86 35.34
N VAL A 57 11.91 12.05 34.81
CA VAL A 57 12.14 12.26 33.37
C VAL A 57 13.48 11.66 32.93
N SER A 58 14.45 11.52 33.83
CA SER A 58 15.72 10.85 33.54
C SER A 58 15.63 9.32 33.63
N GLU A 59 14.82 8.77 34.52
CA GLU A 59 14.62 7.32 34.65
C GLU A 59 13.85 6.74 33.46
N GLU A 60 12.77 7.41 33.02
CA GLU A 60 12.01 7.00 31.84
C GLU A 60 12.83 7.12 30.54
N LYS A 61 13.76 8.09 30.48
CA LYS A 61 14.71 8.23 29.36
C LYS A 61 15.82 7.20 29.39
N ASN A 62 16.23 6.71 30.55
CA ASN A 62 17.28 5.71 30.66
C ASN A 62 16.74 4.32 30.31
N GLU A 63 15.50 4.00 30.68
CA GLU A 63 14.86 2.73 30.30
C GLU A 63 14.57 2.66 28.79
N TYR A 64 14.29 3.80 28.13
CA TYR A 64 14.14 3.85 26.67
C TYR A 64 15.48 3.78 25.91
N ASN A 65 16.57 4.26 26.50
CA ASN A 65 17.88 4.33 25.84
C ASN A 65 18.77 3.10 26.07
N GLU A 66 18.46 2.22 27.03
CA GLU A 66 19.19 0.97 27.27
C GLU A 66 18.71 -0.20 26.37
N GLY A 67 17.74 0.02 25.48
CA GLY A 67 17.26 -0.98 24.52
C GLY A 67 17.75 -0.80 23.07
N ALA A 68 18.56 0.23 22.80
CA ALA A 68 19.11 0.51 21.47
C ALA A 68 20.42 -0.25 21.23
N ASP A 69 20.53 -1.47 21.76
CA ASP A 69 21.53 -2.41 21.32
C ASP A 69 21.21 -2.83 19.89
N THR A 70 22.28 -2.92 19.10
CA THR A 70 22.33 -3.23 17.68
C THR A 70 21.88 -4.67 17.43
N SER A 71 20.64 -4.99 17.79
CA SER A 71 19.97 -6.22 17.42
C SER A 71 19.49 -6.03 16.00
N THR A 72 20.15 -6.72 15.08
CA THR A 72 19.46 -7.25 13.92
C THR A 72 18.19 -7.92 14.47
N THR A 73 17.04 -7.27 14.35
CA THR A 73 15.76 -7.80 14.82
C THR A 73 15.53 -9.09 14.06
N ALA A 74 15.92 -10.20 14.68
CA ALA A 74 15.81 -11.54 14.13
C ALA A 74 14.32 -11.77 13.86
N THR A 75 13.98 -11.60 12.60
CA THR A 75 12.64 -11.55 12.08
C THR A 75 12.00 -12.92 12.32
N ALA A 76 10.80 -12.96 12.92
CA ALA A 76 10.25 -14.21 13.43
C ALA A 76 10.09 -15.26 12.29
N PRO A 77 10.32 -16.55 12.56
CA PRO A 77 10.24 -17.59 11.54
C PRO A 77 8.82 -17.67 10.99
N ARG A 78 8.63 -17.21 9.75
CA ARG A 78 7.37 -17.32 9.02
C ARG A 78 7.37 -18.62 8.21
N LYS A 79 6.28 -19.37 8.26
CA LYS A 79 6.07 -20.50 7.35
C LYS A 79 5.83 -19.95 5.94
N TYR A 80 6.64 -20.39 4.98
CA TYR A 80 6.47 -20.05 3.56
C TYR A 80 5.67 -21.16 2.89
N GLU A 81 4.54 -20.81 2.28
CA GLU A 81 3.82 -21.72 1.38
C GLU A 81 4.27 -21.42 -0.04
N ILE A 82 4.96 -22.38 -0.65
CA ILE A 82 5.55 -22.19 -1.97
C ILE A 82 4.46 -22.31 -3.04
N LEU A 83 4.24 -21.24 -3.78
CA LEU A 83 3.40 -21.12 -4.96
C LEU A 83 4.16 -21.64 -6.18
N TYR A 84 4.18 -22.96 -6.37
CA TYR A 84 4.88 -23.64 -7.47
C TYR A 84 4.54 -23.10 -8.87
N MET A 85 3.32 -22.59 -9.08
CA MET A 85 2.94 -22.00 -10.37
C MET A 85 3.72 -20.72 -10.67
N ASN A 86 3.93 -19.86 -9.66
CA ASN A 86 4.76 -18.68 -9.81
C ASN A 86 6.19 -19.09 -10.11
N VAL A 87 6.66 -20.18 -9.46
CA VAL A 87 7.99 -20.73 -9.70
C VAL A 87 8.21 -21.06 -11.17
N LEU A 88 7.29 -21.80 -11.76
CA LEU A 88 7.38 -22.21 -13.16
C LEU A 88 7.33 -21.01 -14.10
N VAL A 89 6.45 -20.03 -13.84
CA VAL A 89 6.31 -18.83 -14.70
C VAL A 89 7.59 -17.99 -14.69
N TYR A 90 8.17 -17.73 -13.52
CA TYR A 90 9.40 -16.95 -13.42
C TYR A 90 10.60 -17.72 -14.01
N LEU A 91 10.72 -19.02 -13.73
CA LEU A 91 11.79 -19.86 -14.32
C LEU A 91 11.73 -19.86 -15.85
N TYR A 92 10.54 -20.03 -16.42
CA TYR A 92 10.33 -19.94 -17.85
C TYR A 92 10.73 -18.55 -18.40
N GLY A 93 10.35 -17.48 -17.71
CA GLY A 93 10.74 -16.12 -18.06
C GLY A 93 12.26 -15.91 -18.12
N TYR A 94 13.01 -16.44 -17.15
CA TYR A 94 14.48 -16.35 -17.16
C TYR A 94 15.11 -17.13 -18.31
N ILE A 95 14.64 -18.36 -18.60
CA ILE A 95 15.13 -19.16 -19.72
C ILE A 95 14.84 -18.46 -21.05
N ALA A 96 13.62 -17.93 -21.22
CA ALA A 96 13.23 -17.18 -22.41
C ALA A 96 14.05 -15.90 -22.59
N ALA A 97 14.39 -15.19 -21.51
CA ALA A 97 15.24 -14.01 -21.56
C ALA A 97 16.68 -14.34 -21.99
N LEU A 98 17.27 -15.43 -21.47
CA LEU A 98 18.60 -15.89 -21.87
C LEU A 98 18.63 -16.29 -23.35
N TYR A 99 17.60 -17.00 -23.81
CA TYR A 99 17.46 -17.35 -25.22
C TYR A 99 17.27 -16.11 -26.09
N GLY A 100 16.43 -15.17 -25.67
CA GLY A 100 16.24 -13.88 -26.35
C GLY A 100 17.54 -13.09 -26.48
N LEU A 101 18.37 -13.06 -25.42
CA LEU A 101 19.69 -12.42 -25.45
C LEU A 101 20.62 -13.10 -26.46
N TYR A 102 20.63 -14.43 -26.53
CA TYR A 102 21.38 -15.17 -27.54
C TYR A 102 20.92 -14.83 -28.97
N LEU A 103 19.62 -14.69 -29.22
CA LEU A 103 19.08 -14.28 -30.52
C LEU A 103 19.45 -12.84 -30.88
N CYS A 104 19.53 -11.94 -29.90
CA CYS A 104 19.94 -10.55 -30.11
C CYS A 104 21.34 -10.45 -30.75
N PHE A 105 22.26 -11.34 -30.41
CA PHE A 105 23.62 -11.33 -30.96
C PHE A 105 23.79 -12.15 -32.25
N THR A 106 23.00 -13.19 -32.44
CA THR A 106 23.22 -14.15 -33.55
C THR A 106 22.36 -13.90 -34.77
N SER A 107 21.15 -13.35 -34.62
CA SER A 107 20.19 -13.30 -35.74
C SER A 107 19.21 -12.12 -35.73
N ALA A 108 19.10 -11.35 -34.64
CA ALA A 108 18.14 -10.27 -34.55
C ALA A 108 18.49 -9.09 -35.48
N LYS A 109 17.47 -8.53 -36.13
CA LYS A 109 17.60 -7.27 -36.86
C LYS A 109 17.73 -6.11 -35.87
N TRP A 110 18.48 -5.08 -36.24
CA TRP A 110 18.68 -3.90 -35.38
C TRP A 110 17.36 -3.22 -34.99
N GLN A 111 16.34 -3.26 -35.86
CA GLN A 111 15.01 -2.71 -35.56
C GLN A 111 14.35 -3.41 -34.38
N THR A 112 14.51 -4.74 -34.26
CA THR A 112 13.94 -5.53 -33.16
C THR A 112 14.63 -5.17 -31.84
N ILE A 113 15.94 -4.95 -31.86
CA ILE A 113 16.71 -4.54 -30.69
C ILE A 113 16.27 -3.16 -30.23
N VAL A 114 16.17 -2.19 -31.14
CA VAL A 114 15.69 -0.83 -30.83
C VAL A 114 14.26 -0.86 -30.29
N PHE A 115 13.37 -1.63 -30.91
CA PHE A 115 12.01 -1.81 -30.43
C PHE A 115 11.98 -2.38 -29.02
N GLY A 116 12.75 -3.44 -28.74
CA GLY A 116 12.89 -4.03 -27.41
C GLY A 116 13.37 -3.01 -26.37
N CYS A 117 14.38 -2.21 -26.70
CA CYS A 117 14.88 -1.14 -25.83
C CYS A 117 13.80 -0.08 -25.55
N ILE A 118 13.06 0.36 -26.58
CA ILE A 118 11.97 1.33 -26.41
C ILE A 118 10.87 0.74 -25.53
N SER A 119 10.45 -0.49 -25.78
CA SER A 119 9.43 -1.17 -24.97
C SER A 119 9.85 -1.35 -23.52
N ALA A 120 11.12 -1.68 -23.25
CA ALA A 120 11.65 -1.80 -21.89
C ALA A 120 11.66 -0.45 -21.14
N ASN A 121 12.06 0.63 -21.81
CA ASN A 121 12.00 1.97 -21.22
C ASN A 121 10.55 2.42 -21.00
N ALA A 122 9.67 2.16 -21.96
CA ALA A 122 8.26 2.52 -21.87
C ALA A 122 7.56 1.77 -20.73
N SER A 123 7.87 0.49 -20.53
CA SER A 123 7.32 -0.29 -19.40
C SER A 123 7.86 0.20 -18.05
N GLY A 124 9.15 0.53 -17.97
CA GLY A 124 9.76 1.16 -16.79
C GLY A 124 9.12 2.51 -16.44
N LEU A 125 8.79 3.33 -17.44
CA LEU A 125 8.02 4.57 -17.25
C LEU A 125 6.61 4.30 -16.74
N GLY A 126 5.94 3.24 -17.23
CA GLY A 126 4.63 2.80 -16.74
C GLY A 126 4.61 2.53 -15.24
N ILE A 127 5.62 1.85 -14.71
CA ILE A 127 5.75 1.57 -13.28
C ILE A 127 6.12 2.83 -12.51
N THR A 128 7.19 3.51 -12.91
CA THR A 128 7.77 4.62 -12.14
C THR A 128 6.88 5.86 -12.15
N ALA A 129 6.40 6.29 -13.31
CA ALA A 129 5.51 7.43 -13.42
C ALA A 129 4.07 7.04 -13.05
N GLY A 130 3.62 5.84 -13.42
CA GLY A 130 2.27 5.34 -13.15
C GLY A 130 2.13 4.70 -11.76
N ALA A 131 2.43 3.39 -11.66
CA ALA A 131 2.18 2.58 -10.45
C ALA A 131 2.72 3.22 -9.17
N HIS A 132 3.93 3.73 -9.24
CA HIS A 132 4.65 4.31 -8.13
C HIS A 132 4.19 5.75 -7.81
N ARG A 133 4.45 6.71 -8.71
CA ARG A 133 4.21 8.14 -8.40
C ARG A 133 2.74 8.55 -8.48
N LEU A 134 2.01 8.10 -9.50
CA LEU A 134 0.62 8.50 -9.72
C LEU A 134 -0.35 7.76 -8.80
N TRP A 135 -0.32 6.42 -8.82
CA TRP A 135 -1.33 5.62 -8.11
C TRP A 135 -0.97 5.35 -6.65
N THR A 136 0.30 5.10 -6.33
CA THR A 136 0.71 4.84 -4.94
C THR A 136 0.84 6.13 -4.14
N HIS A 137 1.74 7.02 -4.55
CA HIS A 137 2.11 8.22 -3.79
C HIS A 137 1.28 9.46 -4.11
N ARG A 138 0.45 9.42 -5.17
CA ARG A 138 -0.41 10.53 -5.61
C ARG A 138 0.34 11.85 -5.76
N SER A 139 1.60 11.80 -6.21
CA SER A 139 2.49 12.97 -6.30
C SER A 139 2.00 14.02 -7.32
N TYR A 140 1.16 13.61 -8.28
CA TYR A 140 0.58 14.51 -9.29
C TYR A 140 -0.83 14.05 -9.69
N LYS A 141 -1.60 14.96 -10.29
CA LYS A 141 -2.96 14.68 -10.81
C LYS A 141 -2.92 14.62 -12.34
N ALA A 142 -2.99 13.42 -12.90
CA ALA A 142 -3.10 13.22 -14.34
C ALA A 142 -4.56 13.31 -14.83
N LYS A 143 -4.78 13.86 -16.04
CA LYS A 143 -6.05 13.77 -16.79
C LYS A 143 -6.22 12.35 -17.38
N LEU A 144 -7.44 12.00 -17.78
CA LEU A 144 -7.78 10.68 -18.34
C LEU A 144 -6.85 10.15 -19.45
N PRO A 145 -6.45 10.92 -20.47
CA PRO A 145 -5.61 10.38 -21.55
C PRO A 145 -4.25 9.89 -21.03
N LEU A 146 -3.60 10.67 -20.15
CA LEU A 146 -2.32 10.28 -19.57
C LEU A 146 -2.46 9.04 -18.66
N ARG A 147 -3.59 8.91 -17.93
CA ARG A 147 -3.86 7.72 -17.12
C ARG A 147 -3.95 6.46 -17.97
N LEU A 148 -4.61 6.53 -19.13
CA LEU A 148 -4.74 5.40 -20.04
C LEU A 148 -3.40 5.01 -20.66
N ILE A 149 -2.59 5.97 -21.07
CA ILE A 149 -1.24 5.70 -21.60
C ILE A 149 -0.40 5.00 -20.53
N LEU A 150 -0.35 5.54 -19.31
CA LEU A 150 0.41 4.93 -18.23
C LEU A 150 -0.14 3.54 -17.83
N LEU A 151 -1.44 3.30 -17.98
CA LEU A 151 -2.07 2.00 -17.75
C LEU A 151 -1.53 0.96 -18.74
N VAL A 152 -1.54 1.29 -20.03
CA VAL A 152 -1.04 0.41 -21.09
C VAL A 152 0.46 0.15 -20.92
N LEU A 153 1.23 1.19 -20.63
CA LEU A 153 2.66 1.07 -20.38
C LEU A 153 2.96 0.21 -19.15
N ASN A 154 2.16 0.31 -18.08
CA ASN A 154 2.31 -0.56 -16.92
C ASN A 154 1.96 -2.01 -17.22
N SER A 155 0.96 -2.26 -18.08
CA SER A 155 0.62 -3.62 -18.52
C SER A 155 1.77 -4.29 -19.30
N LEU A 156 2.58 -3.52 -20.04
CA LEU A 156 3.79 -4.04 -20.70
C LEU A 156 4.86 -4.51 -19.71
N ALA A 157 4.84 -4.01 -18.47
CA ALA A 157 5.84 -4.37 -17.47
C ALA A 157 5.56 -5.71 -16.77
N CYS A 158 4.35 -6.27 -16.93
CA CYS A 158 3.95 -7.56 -16.37
C CYS A 158 4.16 -7.70 -14.84
N GLN A 159 4.10 -6.60 -14.08
CA GLN A 159 4.27 -6.59 -12.61
C GLN A 159 2.94 -6.70 -11.86
N ASN A 160 2.16 -7.74 -12.13
CA ASN A 160 0.81 -7.96 -11.57
C ASN A 160 -0.18 -6.80 -11.85
N SER A 161 -1.36 -6.87 -11.24
CA SER A 161 -2.36 -5.80 -11.32
C SER A 161 -1.86 -4.54 -10.61
N ILE A 162 -2.25 -3.37 -11.12
CA ILE A 162 -1.89 -2.08 -10.50
C ILE A 162 -2.42 -1.98 -9.06
N ILE A 163 -3.58 -2.57 -8.79
CA ILE A 163 -4.20 -2.55 -7.47
C ILE A 163 -3.33 -3.33 -6.47
N ASP A 164 -2.89 -4.53 -6.85
CA ASP A 164 -2.03 -5.35 -6.00
C ASP A 164 -0.67 -4.70 -5.80
N TRP A 165 -0.10 -4.14 -6.87
CA TRP A 165 1.17 -3.42 -6.82
C TRP A 165 1.10 -2.25 -5.84
N VAL A 166 0.09 -1.38 -5.98
CA VAL A 166 -0.12 -0.22 -5.10
C VAL A 166 -0.32 -0.66 -3.65
N ARG A 167 -1.09 -1.74 -3.42
CA ARG A 167 -1.32 -2.28 -2.08
C ARG A 167 -0.01 -2.74 -1.44
N LYS A 168 0.77 -3.57 -2.14
CA LYS A 168 2.05 -4.09 -1.65
C LYS A 168 3.07 -2.97 -1.42
N HIS A 169 3.14 -1.99 -2.33
CA HIS A 169 4.06 -0.87 -2.21
C HIS A 169 3.75 0.05 -1.01
N ARG A 170 2.47 0.32 -0.74
CA ARG A 170 2.06 1.05 0.48
C ARG A 170 2.35 0.27 1.75
N LEU A 171 2.18 -1.05 1.70
CA LEU A 171 2.45 -1.93 2.83
C LEU A 171 3.95 -1.91 3.17
N HIS A 172 4.80 -2.04 2.15
CA HIS A 172 6.24 -1.92 2.28
C HIS A 172 6.67 -0.59 2.90
N HIS A 173 6.17 0.54 2.38
CA HIS A 173 6.51 1.84 2.97
C HIS A 173 6.03 2.02 4.42
N LYS A 174 4.87 1.43 4.77
CA LYS A 174 4.30 1.55 6.12
C LYS A 174 4.98 0.65 7.15
N TYR A 175 5.41 -0.54 6.71
CA TYR A 175 5.90 -1.60 7.58
C TYR A 175 7.31 -2.05 7.21
N SER A 176 8.11 -1.17 6.63
CA SER A 176 9.50 -1.43 6.22
C SER A 176 10.26 -2.11 7.33
N ASP A 177 11.05 -3.12 6.99
CA ASP A 177 11.94 -3.85 7.91
C ASP A 177 11.21 -4.58 9.05
N THR A 178 9.90 -4.79 8.91
CA THR A 178 9.09 -5.61 9.83
C THR A 178 8.57 -6.88 9.16
N ASP A 179 8.01 -7.80 9.95
CA ASP A 179 7.35 -9.02 9.45
C ASP A 179 6.16 -8.76 8.51
N ALA A 180 5.60 -7.56 8.56
CA ALA A 180 4.49 -7.16 7.69
C ALA A 180 4.94 -6.63 6.33
N ASP A 181 6.24 -6.41 6.10
CA ASP A 181 6.79 -6.06 4.78
C ASP A 181 6.81 -7.30 3.86
N PRO A 182 6.13 -7.27 2.70
CA PRO A 182 6.10 -8.39 1.78
C PRO A 182 7.49 -8.79 1.25
N HIS A 183 8.43 -7.86 1.12
CA HIS A 183 9.78 -8.13 0.58
C HIS A 183 10.89 -7.69 1.54
N ASN A 184 10.64 -7.90 2.84
CA ASN A 184 11.53 -7.52 3.93
C ASN A 184 13.01 -7.85 3.66
N ALA A 185 13.86 -6.82 3.67
CA ALA A 185 15.31 -6.94 3.44
C ALA A 185 16.06 -7.64 4.59
N SER A 186 15.54 -7.61 5.81
CA SER A 186 16.16 -8.27 6.98
C SER A 186 16.20 -9.80 6.85
N ARG A 187 15.35 -10.38 5.99
CA ARG A 187 15.30 -11.82 5.71
C ARG A 187 16.37 -12.28 4.70
N GLY A 188 17.20 -11.36 4.21
CA GLY A 188 18.32 -11.63 3.32
C GLY A 188 18.07 -11.24 1.87
N PHE A 189 19.16 -11.07 1.11
CA PHE A 189 19.15 -10.57 -0.27
C PHE A 189 18.27 -11.40 -1.21
N PHE A 190 18.36 -12.73 -1.13
CA PHE A 190 17.59 -13.60 -2.02
C PHE A 190 16.07 -13.49 -1.78
N PHE A 191 15.66 -13.30 -0.52
CA PHE A 191 14.24 -13.16 -0.17
C PHE A 191 13.66 -11.85 -0.70
N SER A 192 14.34 -10.72 -0.47
CA SER A 192 13.86 -9.41 -0.93
C SER A 192 13.94 -9.24 -2.45
N HIS A 193 14.89 -9.91 -3.11
CA HIS A 193 15.06 -9.80 -4.56
C HIS A 193 14.02 -10.60 -5.34
N VAL A 194 13.89 -11.89 -5.03
CA VAL A 194 12.99 -12.80 -5.73
C VAL A 194 12.15 -13.61 -4.77
N GLY A 195 12.69 -14.06 -3.63
CA GLY A 195 12.08 -15.09 -2.77
C GLY A 195 10.68 -14.77 -2.25
N TRP A 196 10.27 -13.51 -2.20
CA TRP A 196 8.90 -13.12 -1.82
C TRP A 196 7.83 -13.40 -2.90
N LEU A 197 8.22 -13.77 -4.12
CA LEU A 197 7.32 -14.06 -5.24
C LEU A 197 6.85 -15.52 -5.31
N TRP A 198 7.51 -16.42 -4.57
CA TRP A 198 7.37 -17.87 -4.64
C TRP A 198 6.83 -18.37 -3.30
#